data_AF-A0A968QIV1-F1
#
_entry.id   AF-A0A968QIV1-F1
#
_cell.length_a   1.000
_cell.length_b   1.000
_cell.length_c   1.000
_cell.angle_alpha   90.00
_cell.angle_beta   90.00
_cell.angle_gamma   90.00
#
_symmetry.space_group_name_H-M   'P 1'
#
loop_
_entity.id
_entity.type
_entity.pdbx_description
1 polymer ?
#
loop_
_entity_poly.entity_id
_entity_poly.type
_entity_poly.pdbx_seq_one_letter_code
_entity_poly.pdbx_strand_id
1 'polypeptide(L)'
;MLVVVVYDIPDNKRRTKLSNFLEGYGRRIQYSVFECFLNLNEMQQLYKAIKKKVNLEEDNVRFYWVAPEAVSRTLTIGSELPKRPSSYYVI
;
A
#
# COMPACT_ATOMS: atom_id res chain seq x y z
N MET A 1 0.37 -12.21 -1.46
CA MET A 1 0.25 -11.68 -2.84
C MET A 1 0.56 -10.19 -2.82
N LEU A 2 0.67 -9.51 -3.97
CA LEU A 2 0.82 -8.06 -3.97
C LEU A 2 -0.55 -7.41 -3.74
N VAL A 3 -0.61 -6.43 -2.85
CA VAL A 3 -1.74 -5.52 -2.65
C VAL A 3 -1.28 -4.14 -3.03
N VAL A 4 -1.99 -3.52 -3.97
CA VAL A 4 -1.83 -2.09 -4.28
C VAL A 4 -2.84 -1.33 -3.43
N VAL A 5 -2.34 -0.49 -2.53
CA VAL A 5 -3.15 0.43 -1.74
C VAL A 5 -3.07 1.80 -2.39
N VAL A 6 -4.21 2.30 -2.86
CA VAL A 6 -4.32 3.65 -3.40
C VAL A 6 -5.20 4.48 -2.48
N TYR A 7 -4.86 5.76 -2.32
CA TYR A 7 -5.69 6.66 -1.55
C TYR A 7 -5.86 8.02 -2.22
N ASP A 8 -6.96 8.68 -1.91
CA ASP A 8 -7.21 10.08 -2.21
C ASP A 8 -7.66 10.75 -0.91
N ILE A 9 -6.80 11.62 -0.39
CA ILE A 9 -6.97 12.24 0.94
C ILE A 9 -6.64 13.72 0.81
N PRO A 10 -7.65 14.61 0.94
CA PRO A 10 -7.46 16.05 0.78
C PRO A 10 -6.69 16.65 1.96
N ASP A 11 -6.91 16.16 3.18
CA ASP A 11 -6.23 16.67 4.37
C ASP A 11 -4.77 16.20 4.44
N ASN A 12 -3.85 17.16 4.43
CA ASN A 12 -2.42 16.90 4.45
C ASN A 12 -1.98 16.15 5.73
N LYS A 13 -2.58 16.43 6.89
CA LYS A 13 -2.18 15.80 8.16
C LYS A 13 -2.60 14.32 8.20
N ARG A 14 -3.82 13.99 7.79
CA ARG A 14 -4.33 12.62 7.68
C ARG A 14 -3.55 11.85 6.62
N ARG A 15 -3.27 12.46 5.46
CA ARG A 15 -2.48 11.84 4.41
C ARG A 15 -1.08 11.47 4.88
N THR A 16 -0.37 12.37 5.57
CA THR A 16 0.95 12.09 6.13
C THR A 16 0.89 11.00 7.19
N LYS A 17 -0.10 11.04 8.10
CA LYS A 17 -0.28 9.98 9.11
C LYS A 17 -0.53 8.61 8.48
N LEU A 18 -1.36 8.54 7.44
CA LEU A 18 -1.63 7.29 6.73
C LEU A 18 -0.40 6.79 5.98
N SER A 19 0.32 7.68 5.30
CA SER A 19 1.57 7.35 4.61
C SER A 19 2.60 6.73 5.56
N ASN A 20 2.88 7.39 6.69
CA ASN A 20 3.84 6.89 7.68
C ASN A 20 3.40 5.55 8.28
N PHE A 21 2.09 5.34 8.45
CA PHE A 21 1.57 4.07 8.92
C PHE A 21 1.76 2.95 7.88
N LEU A 22 1.53 3.25 6.60
CA LEU A 22 1.67 2.28 5.49
C LEU A 22 3.11 1.87 5.21
N GLU A 23 4.09 2.70 5.54
CA GLU A 23 5.53 2.37 5.43
C GLU A 23 5.92 1.14 6.27
N GLY A 24 5.16 0.81 7.32
CA GLY A 24 5.34 -0.43 8.09
C GLY A 24 4.82 -1.71 7.41
N TYR A 25 4.05 -1.59 6.31
CA TYR A 25 3.41 -2.72 5.62
C TYR A 25 3.89 -2.92 4.19
N GLY A 26 4.53 -1.90 3.60
CA GLY A 26 4.91 -1.92 2.20
C GLY A 26 5.71 -0.71 1.77
N ARG A 27 5.95 -0.62 0.47
CA ARG A 27 6.76 0.44 -0.14
C ARG A 27 5.85 1.50 -0.74
N ARG A 28 6.14 2.76 -0.44
CA ARG A 28 5.54 3.89 -1.15
C ARG A 28 6.14 4.02 -2.54
N ILE A 29 5.32 3.85 -3.58
CA ILE A 29 5.77 3.92 -4.99
C ILE A 29 5.37 5.23 -5.69
N GLN A 30 4.30 5.87 -5.20
CA GLN A 30 3.86 7.19 -5.65
C GLN A 30 3.36 8.00 -4.46
N TYR A 31 3.02 9.28 -4.67
CA TYR A 31 2.49 10.14 -3.60
C TYR A 31 1.31 9.54 -2.86
N SER A 32 0.45 8.79 -3.56
CA SER A 32 -0.76 8.19 -3.00
C SER A 32 -0.95 6.71 -3.29
N VAL A 33 0.15 6.00 -3.58
CA VAL A 33 0.13 4.57 -3.91
C VAL A 33 1.22 3.82 -3.15
N PHE A 34 0.82 2.72 -2.52
CA PHE A 34 1.68 1.78 -1.81
C PHE A 34 1.56 0.37 -2.38
N GLU A 35 2.68 -0.32 -2.45
CA GLU A 35 2.78 -1.75 -2.76
C GLU A 35 3.09 -2.53 -1.49
N CYS A 36 2.16 -3.40 -1.08
CA CYS A 36 2.29 -4.22 0.13
C CYS A 36 2.23 -5.70 -0.24
N PHE A 37 3.21 -6.49 0.17
CA PHE A 37 3.18 -7.95 -0.03
C PHE A 37 2.57 -8.61 1.20
N LEU A 38 1.26 -8.88 1.13
CA LEU A 38 0.47 -9.33 2.27
C LEU A 38 -0.18 -10.70 2.02
N ASN A 39 -0.41 -11.44 3.09
CA ASN A 39 -1.37 -12.54 3.12
C ASN A 39 -2.80 -12.02 3.45
N LEU A 40 -3.79 -12.90 3.43
CA LEU A 40 -5.19 -12.52 3.62
C LEU A 40 -5.46 -11.92 5.01
N ASN A 41 -4.85 -12.48 6.05
CA ASN A 41 -5.02 -12.03 7.43
C ASN A 41 -4.38 -10.65 7.65
N GLU A 42 -3.14 -10.45 7.17
CA GLU A 42 -2.45 -9.16 7.20
C GLU A 42 -3.27 -8.08 6.46
N MET A 43 -3.84 -8.42 5.31
CA MET A 43 -4.69 -7.49 4.55
C MET A 43 -5.97 -7.12 5.33
N GLN A 44 -6.62 -8.07 5.99
CA GLN A 44 -7.78 -7.77 6.85
C GLN A 44 -7.42 -6.89 8.04
N GLN A 45 -6.26 -7.12 8.66
CA GLN A 45 -5.75 -6.29 9.75
C GLN A 45 -5.45 -4.87 9.27
N LEU A 46 -4.78 -4.75 8.12
CA LEU A 46 -4.47 -3.47 7.49
C LEU A 46 -5.75 -2.69 7.16
N TYR A 47 -6.74 -3.33 6.55
CA TYR A 47 -8.04 -2.73 6.25
C TYR A 47 -8.70 -2.17 7.51
N LYS A 48 -8.78 -2.96 8.59
CA LYS A 48 -9.36 -2.51 9.87
C LYS A 48 -8.58 -1.35 10.48
N ALA A 49 -7.25 -1.38 10.38
CA ALA A 49 -6.39 -0.35 10.95
C ALA A 49 -6.49 0.98 10.19
N ILE A 50 -6.62 0.94 8.86
CA ILE A 50 -6.80 2.11 7.99
C ILE A 50 -8.19 2.70 8.18
N LYS A 51 -9.24 1.87 8.26
CA LYS A 51 -10.62 2.35 8.48
C LYS A 51 -10.75 3.22 9.74
N LYS A 52 -9.90 3.01 10.76
CA LYS A 52 -9.86 3.82 12.00
C LYS A 52 -9.05 5.12 11.88
N LYS A 53 -8.32 5.34 10.78
CA LYS A 53 -7.39 6.46 10.57
C LYS A 53 -7.86 7.47 9.52
N VAL A 54 -8.88 7.12 8.75
CA VAL A 54 -9.43 7.93 7.65
C VAL A 54 -10.76 8.57 8.06
N ASN A 55 -11.06 9.73 7.49
CA ASN A 55 -12.39 10.33 7.51
C ASN A 55 -13.23 9.72 6.38
N LEU A 56 -14.25 8.93 6.71
CA LEU A 56 -15.04 8.21 5.70
C LEU A 56 -15.89 9.11 4.79
N GLU A 57 -16.07 10.39 5.13
CA GLU A 57 -16.83 11.34 4.31
C GLU A 57 -15.96 12.02 3.24
N GLU A 58 -14.65 12.08 3.44
CA GLU A 58 -13.72 12.85 2.60
C GLU A 58 -12.60 12.01 1.99
N ASP A 59 -12.21 10.94 2.67
CA ASP A 59 -11.04 10.14 2.33
C ASP A 59 -11.47 8.88 1.57
N ASN A 60 -10.83 8.61 0.44
CA ASN A 60 -11.03 7.41 -0.34
C ASN A 60 -9.80 6.52 -0.26
N VAL A 61 -9.97 5.26 0.12
CA VAL A 61 -8.88 4.27 0.12
C VAL A 61 -9.36 2.99 -0.54
N ARG A 62 -8.58 2.47 -1.48
CA ARG A 62 -8.86 1.21 -2.17
C ARG A 62 -7.69 0.26 -2.08
N PHE A 63 -8.01 -1.03 -2.13
CA PHE A 63 -7.06 -2.12 -2.08
C PHE A 63 -7.32 -3.03 -3.27
N TYR A 64 -6.28 -3.29 -4.06
CA TYR A 64 -6.35 -4.15 -5.22
C TYR A 64 -5.39 -5.33 -5.04
N TRP A 65 -5.93 -6.54 -5.07
CA TRP A 65 -5.11 -7.74 -5.17
C TRP A 65 -4.54 -7.85 -6.58
N VAL A 66 -3.22 -7.97 -6.65
CA VAL A 66 -2.50 -8.29 -7.87
C VAL A 66 -1.96 -9.71 -7.73
N ALA A 67 -2.46 -10.60 -8.58
CA ALA A 67 -2.03 -11.99 -8.62
C ALA A 67 -0.54 -12.09 -8.97
N PRO A 68 0.22 -13.07 -8.45
CA PRO A 68 1.64 -13.21 -8.72
C PRO A 68 2.01 -13.16 -10.22
N GLU A 69 1.17 -13.75 -11.07
CA GLU A 69 1.35 -13.80 -12.53
C GLU A 69 1.06 -12.46 -13.21
N ALA A 70 0.32 -11.56 -12.55
CA ALA A 70 0.07 -10.21 -13.03
C ALA A 70 1.18 -9.24 -12.60
N VAL A 71 1.86 -9.51 -11.48
CA VAL A 71 2.99 -8.67 -11.01
C VAL A 71 4.12 -8.64 -12.04
N SER A 72 4.44 -9.77 -12.68
CA SER A 72 5.49 -9.83 -13.72
C SER A 72 5.11 -9.09 -15.02
N ARG A 73 3.84 -8.72 -15.18
CA ARG A 73 3.32 -7.97 -16.32
C ARG A 73 3.14 -6.48 -16.03
N THR A 74 3.53 -6.02 -14.84
CA THR A 74 3.48 -4.60 -14.50
C THR A 74 4.47 -3.82 -15.36
N LEU A 75 4.00 -2.69 -15.91
CA LEU A 75 4.81 -1.73 -16.64
C LEU A 75 4.96 -0.47 -15.78
N THR A 76 6.15 0.14 -15.79
CA THR A 76 6.44 1.37 -15.06
C THR A 76 7.12 2.40 -15.97
N ILE A 77 6.92 3.68 -15.67
CA ILE A 77 7.63 4.80 -16.30
C ILE A 77 8.18 5.66 -15.18
N GLY A 78 9.49 5.87 -15.14
CA GLY A 78 10.15 6.70 -14.12
C GLY A 78 10.27 6.08 -12.72
N SER A 79 9.92 4.79 -12.56
CA SER A 79 10.07 4.05 -11.31
C SER A 79 10.49 2.60 -11.54
N GLU A 80 11.01 1.96 -10.50
CA GLU A 80 11.35 0.53 -10.52
C GLU A 80 10.09 -0.34 -10.64
N LEU A 81 10.27 -1.54 -11.20
CA LEU A 81 9.25 -2.59 -11.19
C LEU A 81 8.92 -3.05 -9.75
N PRO A 82 7.72 -3.60 -9.52
CA PRO A 82 7.37 -4.17 -8.23
C PRO A 82 8.36 -5.28 -7.83
N LYS A 83 8.95 -5.15 -6.65
CA LYS A 83 9.90 -6.14 -6.10
C LYS A 83 9.42 -6.58 -4.73
N ARG A 84 9.36 -7.90 -4.52
CA ARG A 84 9.22 -8.42 -3.16
C ARG A 84 10.44 -7.99 -2.35
N PRO A 85 10.27 -7.47 -1.12
CA PRO A 85 11.40 -7.26 -0.24
C PRO A 85 12.12 -8.59 -0.04
N SER A 86 13.46 -8.58 -0.15
CA SER A 86 14.27 -9.75 0.13
C SER A 86 14.08 -10.13 1.60
N SER A 87 13.84 -11.41 1.88
CA SER A 87 13.61 -11.95 3.23
C SER A 87 14.80 -11.82 4.20
N TYR A 88 15.87 -11.15 3.79
CA TYR A 88 17.05 -10.92 4.61
C TYR A 88 16.96 -9.53 5.22
N TYR A 89 16.55 -9.47 6.49
CA TYR A 89 16.99 -8.40 7.37
C TYR A 89 18.47 -8.68 7.66
N VAL A 90 19.38 -7.94 7.04
CA VAL A 90 20.73 -7.83 7.59
C VAL A 90 20.57 -6.98 8.85
N ILE A 91 20.66 -7.64 10.00
CA ILE A 91 20.75 -7.02 11.33
C ILE A 91 22.15 -6.42 11.47
#